data_AF-A0A136JKW1-F1
#
_entry.id   AF-A0A136JKW1-F1
#
_cell.length_a   1.000
_cell.length_b   1.000
_cell.length_c   1.000
_cell.angle_alpha   90.00
_cell.angle_beta   90.00
_cell.angle_gamma   90.00
#
_symmetry.space_group_name_H-M   'P 1'
#
loop_
_entity.id
_entity.type
_entity.pdbx_description
1 polymer ?
#
loop_
_entity_poly.entity_id
_entity_poly.type
_entity_poly.pdbx_seq_one_letter_code
_entity_poly.pdbx_strand_id
1 'polypeptide(L)'
;MSPQEIAAKEAGNFVAKLNDIILFPLIGLLSGIAFLVFLYGCAVYILNSNNETARTKGKDHITYGIIGLVIMVSAYGLLTIAVNTFGLGKQLDCANDPFASGCSNAFKIK
;
A
#
# COMPACT_ATOMS: atom_id res chain seq x y z
N MET A 1 -21.27 -13.92 -25.45
CA MET A 1 -21.00 -13.75 -24.01
C MET A 1 -21.96 -14.64 -23.24
N SER A 2 -21.44 -15.61 -22.49
CA SER A 2 -22.28 -16.44 -21.62
C SER A 2 -22.75 -15.61 -20.41
N PRO A 3 -23.90 -15.93 -19.79
CA PRO A 3 -24.39 -15.23 -18.59
C PRO A 3 -23.35 -15.17 -17.44
N GLN A 4 -22.43 -16.14 -17.41
CA GLN A 4 -21.37 -16.25 -16.40
C GLN A 4 -20.29 -15.19 -16.56
N GLU A 5 -20.00 -14.73 -17.78
CA GLU A 5 -18.99 -13.70 -18.06
C GLU A 5 -19.44 -12.30 -17.59
N ILE A 6 -20.75 -12.03 -17.65
CA ILE A 6 -21.33 -10.76 -17.21
C ILE A 6 -21.25 -10.66 -15.68
N ALA A 7 -21.62 -11.72 -14.96
CA ALA A 7 -21.54 -11.75 -13.49
C ALA A 7 -20.10 -11.59 -12.98
N ALA A 8 -19.12 -12.23 -13.62
CA ALA A 8 -17.70 -12.10 -13.26
C ALA A 8 -17.16 -10.68 -13.51
N LYS A 9 -17.60 -10.03 -14.59
CA LYS A 9 -17.20 -8.66 -14.92
C LYS A 9 -17.74 -7.64 -13.93
N GLU A 10 -19.00 -7.78 -13.52
CA GLU A 10 -19.62 -6.90 -12.52
C GLU A 10 -18.91 -7.02 -11.16
N ALA A 11 -18.61 -8.24 -10.72
CA ALA A 11 -17.87 -8.49 -9.48
C ALA A 11 -16.44 -7.90 -9.55
N GLY A 12 -15.74 -8.09 -10.68
CA GLY A 12 -14.41 -7.50 -10.91
C GLY A 12 -14.44 -5.97 -10.86
N ASN A 13 -15.42 -5.34 -11.51
CA ASN A 13 -15.59 -3.89 -11.52
C ASN A 13 -15.88 -3.33 -10.12
N PHE A 14 -16.66 -4.04 -9.30
CA PHE A 14 -16.91 -3.64 -7.92
C PHE A 14 -15.62 -3.63 -7.10
N VAL A 15 -14.82 -4.69 -7.17
CA VAL A 15 -13.55 -4.80 -6.45
C VAL A 15 -12.56 -3.73 -6.93
N ALA A 16 -12.46 -3.50 -8.23
CA ALA A 16 -11.60 -2.47 -8.80
C ALA A 16 -11.98 -1.07 -8.28
N LYS A 17 -13.26 -0.70 -8.35
CA LYS A 17 -13.74 0.59 -7.83
C LYS A 17 -13.50 0.74 -6.33
N LEU A 18 -13.71 -0.32 -5.56
CA LEU A 18 -13.45 -0.32 -4.13
C LEU A 18 -11.97 -0.04 -3.84
N ASN A 19 -11.07 -0.69 -4.57
CA ASN A 19 -9.63 -0.52 -4.41
C ASN A 19 -9.19 0.91 -4.76
N ASP A 20 -9.62 1.41 -5.91
CA ASP A 20 -9.21 2.72 -6.43
C ASP A 20 -9.77 3.89 -5.63
N ILE A 21 -11.00 3.79 -5.14
CA ILE A 21 -11.69 4.90 -4.47
C ILE A 21 -11.41 4.88 -2.96
N ILE A 22 -11.31 3.70 -2.35
CA ILE A 22 -11.24 3.59 -0.89
C ILE A 22 -9.85 3.13 -0.45
N LEU A 23 -9.38 1.98 -0.94
CA LEU A 23 -8.22 1.33 -0.34
C LEU A 23 -6.92 2.09 -0.63
N PHE A 24 -6.62 2.41 -1.90
CA PHE A 24 -5.40 3.14 -2.26
C PHE A 24 -5.33 4.54 -1.65
N PRO A 25 -6.39 5.38 -1.70
CA PRO A 25 -6.38 6.69 -1.07
C PRO A 25 -6.23 6.61 0.46
N LEU A 26 -6.87 5.62 1.10
CA LEU A 26 -6.75 5.41 2.55
C LEU A 26 -5.32 5.02 2.95
N ILE A 27 -4.69 4.09 2.23
CA ILE A 27 -3.29 3.71 2.47
C ILE A 27 -2.37 4.93 2.32
N GLY A 28 -2.57 5.72 1.26
CA GLY A 28 -1.82 6.95 1.03
C GLY A 28 -2.01 7.98 2.16
N LEU A 29 -3.25 8.17 2.61
CA LEU A 29 -3.58 9.06 3.72
C LEU A 29 -2.92 8.62 5.04
N LEU A 30 -3.04 7.34 5.40
CA LEU A 30 -2.44 6.79 6.61
C LEU A 30 -0.91 6.86 6.56
N SER A 31 -0.32 6.60 5.41
CA SER A 31 1.13 6.73 5.18
C SER A 31 1.58 8.18 5.34
N GLY A 32 0.82 9.14 4.80
CA GLY A 32 1.08 10.56 4.97
C GLY A 32 1.00 10.99 6.44
N ILE A 33 -0.02 10.53 7.18
CA ILE A 33 -0.16 10.80 8.61
C ILE A 33 1.01 10.20 9.40
N ALA A 34 1.39 8.95 9.14
CA ALA A 34 2.53 8.31 9.80
C ALA A 34 3.83 9.09 9.58
N PHE A 35 4.06 9.57 8.35
CA PHE A 35 5.21 10.41 8.01
C PHE A 35 5.18 11.77 8.73
N LEU A 36 4.02 12.42 8.80
CA LEU A 36 3.86 13.68 9.55
C LEU A 36 4.09 13.50 11.05
N VAL A 37 3.57 12.43 11.65
CA VAL A 37 3.79 12.10 13.07
C VAL A 37 5.26 11.82 13.34
N PHE A 38 5.94 11.12 12.42
CA PHE A 38 7.39 10.91 12.49
C PHE A 38 8.16 12.24 12.47
N LEU A 39 7.86 13.14 11.52
CA LEU A 39 8.50 14.46 11.44
C LEU A 39 8.21 15.31 12.67
N TYR A 40 6.98 15.30 13.17
CA TYR A 40 6.60 15.98 14.40
C TYR A 40 7.38 15.45 15.60
N GLY A 41 7.49 14.13 15.73
CA GLY A 41 8.31 13.49 16.77
C GLY A 41 9.78 13.92 16.71
N CYS A 42 10.37 13.95 15.51
CA CYS A 42 11.73 14.44 15.28
C CYS A 42 11.89 15.91 15.73
N ALA A 43 10.97 16.78 15.35
CA ALA A 43 11.00 18.19 15.75
C ALA A 43 10.88 18.34 17.27
N VAL A 44 9.94 17.64 17.91
CA VAL A 44 9.76 17.66 19.38
C VAL A 44 11.01 17.15 20.10
N TYR A 45 11.61 16.07 19.61
CA TYR A 45 12.80 15.47 20.19
C TYR A 45 14.01 16.42 20.15
N ILE A 46 14.22 17.14 19.04
CA ILE A 46 15.32 18.08 18.87
C ILE A 46 15.09 19.37 19.67
N LEU A 47 13.90 19.97 19.56
CA LEU A 47 13.61 21.27 20.19
C LEU A 47 13.51 21.19 21.71
N ASN A 48 13.17 20.03 22.27
CA ASN A 48 13.06 19.81 23.71
C ASN A 48 14.25 19.03 24.29
N SER A 49 15.44 19.17 23.71
CA SER A 49 16.65 18.45 24.14
C SER A 49 16.97 18.61 25.63
N ASN A 50 16.57 19.75 26.23
CA ASN A 50 16.86 20.12 27.61
C ASN A 50 15.76 19.68 28.61
N ASN A 51 14.65 19.11 28.14
CA ASN A 51 13.55 18.64 28.98
C ASN A 51 13.33 17.15 28.75
N GLU A 52 13.75 16.31 29.71
CA GLU A 52 13.71 14.85 29.57
C GLU A 52 12.30 14.30 29.33
N THR A 53 11.28 14.88 29.97
CA THR A 53 9.89 14.47 29.82
C THR A 53 9.38 14.74 28.41
N ALA A 54 9.66 15.92 27.86
CA ALA A 54 9.26 16.28 26.50
C ALA A 54 10.07 15.52 25.44
N ARG A 55 11.36 15.25 25.70
CA ARG A 55 12.21 14.41 24.85
C ARG A 55 11.70 12.97 24.78
N THR A 56 11.23 12.41 25.90
CA THR A 56 10.66 11.06 25.95
C THR A 56 9.40 10.97 25.09
N LYS A 57 8.49 11.95 25.19
CA LYS A 57 7.30 12.03 24.31
C LYS A 57 7.66 12.15 22.84
N GLY A 58 8.68 12.95 22.49
CA GLY A 58 9.18 13.04 21.11
C GLY A 58 9.68 11.70 20.58
N LYS A 59 10.41 10.94 21.41
CA LYS A 59 10.90 9.59 21.07
C LYS A 59 9.75 8.62 20.82
N ASP A 60 8.68 8.69 21.60
CA ASP A 60 7.51 7.84 21.40
C ASP A 60 6.86 8.12 20.05
N HIS A 61 6.64 9.39 19.70
CA HIS A 61 6.10 9.78 18.38
C HIS A 61 6.98 9.32 17.21
N ILE A 62 8.31 9.44 17.33
CA ILE A 62 9.25 8.91 16.34
C ILE A 62 9.07 7.39 16.20
N THR A 63 8.99 6.68 17.32
CA THR A 63 8.90 5.21 17.34
C THR A 63 7.62 4.75 16.66
N TYR A 64 6.46 5.33 17.00
CA TYR A 64 5.19 5.01 16.35
C TYR A 64 5.18 5.37 14.87
N GLY A 65 5.78 6.50 14.49
CA GLY A 65 5.95 6.90 13.10
C GLY A 65 6.79 5.89 12.31
N ILE A 66 7.94 5.46 12.84
CA ILE A 66 8.81 4.47 12.20
C ILE A 66 8.10 3.13 12.06
N ILE A 67 7.41 2.65 13.09
CA ILE A 67 6.65 1.39 13.01
C ILE A 67 5.64 1.45 11.87
N GLY A 68 4.89 2.55 11.75
CA GLY A 68 3.96 2.75 10.63
C GLY A 68 4.65 2.70 9.27
N LEU A 69 5.77 3.42 9.11
CA LEU A 69 6.52 3.44 7.85
C LEU A 69 7.11 2.06 7.50
N VAL A 70 7.64 1.34 8.47
CA VAL A 70 8.19 -0.01 8.29
C VAL A 70 7.13 -0.99 7.83
N ILE A 71 5.92 -0.93 8.40
CA ILE A 71 4.81 -1.80 7.98
C ILE A 71 4.46 -1.57 6.49
N MET A 72 4.40 -0.31 6.05
CA MET A 72 4.09 0.02 4.66
C MET A 72 5.15 -0.50 3.70
N VAL A 73 6.43 -0.28 4.02
CA VAL A 73 7.56 -0.78 3.22
C VAL A 73 7.60 -2.31 3.21
N SER A 74 7.31 -2.94 4.34
CA SER A 74 7.28 -4.40 4.47
C SER A 74 6.18 -5.03 3.63
N ALA A 75 4.98 -4.43 3.62
CA ALA A 75 3.87 -4.89 2.79
C ALA A 75 4.23 -4.82 1.30
N TYR A 76 4.80 -3.70 0.84
CA TYR A 76 5.27 -3.56 -0.54
C TYR A 76 6.35 -4.59 -0.89
N GLY A 77 7.37 -4.74 -0.03
CA GLY A 77 8.46 -5.70 -0.24
C GLY A 77 7.95 -7.15 -0.32
N LEU A 78 7.00 -7.51 0.54
CA LEU A 78 6.40 -8.85 0.54
C LEU A 78 5.62 -9.10 -0.77
N LEU A 79 4.84 -8.12 -1.24
CA LEU A 79 4.13 -8.21 -2.52
C LEU A 79 5.11 -8.38 -3.69
N THR A 80 6.20 -7.61 -3.73
CA THR A 80 7.23 -7.74 -4.77
C THR A 80 7.87 -9.13 -4.77
N ILE A 81 8.22 -9.66 -3.59
CA ILE A 81 8.80 -11.00 -3.48
C ILE A 81 7.79 -12.05 -3.96
N ALA A 82 6.53 -11.96 -3.54
CA ALA A 82 5.50 -12.91 -3.95
C ALA A 82 5.28 -12.90 -5.47
N VAL A 83 5.20 -11.71 -6.08
CA VAL A 83 5.00 -11.54 -7.52
C VAL A 83 6.15 -12.16 -8.32
N ASN A 84 7.39 -11.94 -7.88
CA ASN A 84 8.58 -12.49 -8.52
C ASN A 84 8.71 -14.00 -8.31
N THR A 85 8.34 -14.50 -7.12
CA THR A 85 8.44 -15.93 -6.77
C THR A 85 7.47 -16.78 -7.59
N PHE A 86 6.25 -16.31 -7.77
CA PHE A 86 5.21 -17.06 -8.48
C PHE A 86 5.09 -16.68 -9.97
N GLY A 87 5.94 -15.78 -10.48
CA GLY A 87 5.91 -15.34 -11.88
C GLY A 87 4.63 -14.56 -12.25
N LEU A 88 4.01 -13.89 -11.27
CA LEU A 88 2.72 -13.20 -11.42
C LEU A 88 2.83 -11.80 -12.04
N GLY A 89 4.03 -11.33 -12.41
CA GLY A 89 4.26 -9.96 -12.89
C GLY A 89 3.34 -9.57 -14.04
N LYS A 90 3.24 -10.40 -15.09
CA LYS A 90 2.33 -10.13 -16.22
C LYS A 90 0.85 -10.12 -15.83
N GLN A 91 0.47 -10.94 -14.86
CA GLN A 91 -0.90 -10.96 -14.35
C GLN A 91 -1.21 -9.68 -13.58
N LEU A 92 -0.24 -9.18 -12.79
CA LEU A 92 -0.37 -7.96 -12.01
C LEU A 92 -0.42 -6.72 -12.90
N ASP A 93 0.41 -6.66 -13.94
CA ASP A 93 0.41 -5.56 -14.91
C ASP A 93 -0.92 -5.47 -15.65
N CYS A 94 -1.46 -6.61 -16.07
CA CYS A 94 -2.79 -6.70 -16.70
C CYS A 94 -3.96 -6.42 -15.75
N ALA A 95 -3.77 -6.59 -14.43
CA ALA A 95 -4.76 -6.20 -13.44
C ALA A 95 -4.73 -4.68 -13.18
N ASN A 96 -3.55 -4.06 -13.23
CA ASN A 96 -3.38 -2.62 -13.04
C ASN A 96 -3.77 -1.82 -14.30
N ASP A 97 -3.52 -2.35 -15.50
CA ASP A 97 -3.98 -1.79 -16.78
C ASP A 97 -4.65 -2.88 -17.64
N PRO A 98 -5.97 -3.07 -17.48
CA PRO A 98 -6.70 -4.10 -18.22
C PRO A 98 -6.84 -3.81 -19.71
N PHE A 99 -6.44 -2.62 -20.19
CA PHE A 99 -6.50 -2.23 -21.60
C PHE A 99 -5.12 -2.29 -22.29
N ALA A 100 -4.06 -2.65 -21.56
CA ALA A 100 -2.75 -2.88 -22.14
C ALA A 100 -2.77 -4.04 -23.15
N SER A 101 -2.10 -3.84 -24.30
CA SER A 101 -1.98 -4.87 -25.34
C SER A 101 -1.18 -6.08 -24.81
N GLY A 102 -1.76 -7.28 -24.85
CA GLY A 102 -1.08 -8.53 -24.44
C GLY A 102 -1.66 -9.23 -23.20
N CYS A 103 -2.79 -8.77 -22.67
CA CYS A 103 -3.42 -9.36 -21.47
C CYS A 103 -4.35 -10.56 -21.73
N SER A 104 -4.68 -10.87 -22.99
CA SER A 104 -5.54 -12.00 -23.36
C SER A 104 -4.94 -13.37 -23.03
N ASN A 105 -3.62 -13.46 -22.90
CA ASN A 105 -2.87 -14.69 -22.60
C ASN A 105 -2.20 -14.67 -21.23
N ALA A 106 -2.38 -13.61 -20.42
CA ALA A 106 -1.77 -13.51 -19.10
C ALA A 106 -2.32 -14.57 -18.13
N PHE A 107 -3.63 -14.89 -18.19
CA PHE A 107 -4.28 -15.84 -17.28
C PHE A 107 -4.11 -17.33 -17.68
N LYS A 108 -3.36 -17.62 -18.75
CA LYS A 108 -3.04 -19.00 -19.14
C LYS A 108 -1.87 -19.52 -18.29
N ILE A 109 -2.17 -19.99 -17.08
CA ILE A 109 -1.23 -20.80 -16.29
C ILE A 109 -1.04 -22.13 -17.04
N LYS A 110 0.20 -22.45 -17.39
CA LYS A 110 0.58 -23.68 -18.10
C LYS A 110 0.61 -24.86 -17.15
#